data_AF-A0A3L7S4I4-F1
#
_entry.id   AF-A0A3L7S4I4-F1
#
_cell.length_a   1.000
_cell.length_b   1.000
_cell.length_c   1.000
_cell.angle_alpha   90.00
_cell.angle_beta   90.00
_cell.angle_gamma   90.00
#
_symmetry.space_group_name_H-M   'P 1'
#
loop_
_entity.id
_entity.type
_entity.pdbx_description
1 polymer ?
#
loop_
_entity_poly.entity_id
_entity_poly.type
_entity_poly.pdbx_seq_one_letter_code
_entity_poly.pdbx_strand_id
1 'polypeptide(L)'
;KVNGENTLYRQKLPDAQCSPWIFEPSLKEFLVGGFQLDTESMQEFKVLSEVESKAKEINYGEFVGTISISVLKEQTVEPKINEDLLSDDGEDFAMLTRSVFPEKPARNLDALRHQLADSATRGLIVDGAVVQQNVTVAQFKGDSIPIMTATIKYYNPQDLPE
;
A
#
# COMPACT_ATOMS: atom_id res chain seq x y z
N LYS A 1 2.31 1.05 1.49
CA LYS A 1 3.54 0.37 1.04
C LYS A 1 3.52 0.19 -0.47
N VAL A 2 4.69 0.30 -1.10
CA VAL A 2 4.91 0.03 -2.52
C VAL A 2 6.03 -1.00 -2.62
N ASN A 3 5.77 -2.11 -3.32
CA ASN A 3 6.67 -3.25 -3.42
C ASN A 3 7.24 -3.73 -2.07
N GLY A 4 6.39 -3.77 -1.05
CA GLY A 4 6.77 -4.21 0.31
C GLY A 4 7.44 -3.14 1.18
N GLU A 5 7.75 -1.96 0.61
CA GLU A 5 8.41 -0.86 1.34
C GLU A 5 7.41 0.21 1.77
N ASN A 6 7.50 0.66 3.03
CA ASN A 6 6.72 1.79 3.50
C ASN A 6 7.14 3.06 2.77
N THR A 7 6.15 3.90 2.43
CA THR A 7 6.42 5.18 1.75
C THR A 7 7.02 6.21 2.68
N LEU A 8 7.01 5.96 4.00
CA LEU A 8 7.82 6.65 4.99
C LEU A 8 9.07 5.81 5.34
N TYR A 9 10.25 6.40 5.16
CA TYR A 9 11.56 5.87 5.57
C TYR A 9 11.91 4.49 5.00
N ARG A 10 11.22 4.04 3.95
CA ARG A 10 11.41 2.73 3.29
C ARG A 10 11.39 1.53 4.26
N GLN A 11 10.61 1.62 5.34
CA GLN A 11 10.52 0.57 6.36
C GLN A 11 9.96 -0.74 5.76
N LYS A 12 10.55 -1.87 6.12
CA LYS A 12 10.10 -3.23 5.71
C LYS A 12 9.47 -4.03 6.86
N LEU A 13 9.13 -3.34 7.95
CA LEU A 13 8.54 -3.95 9.14
C LEU A 13 7.07 -4.33 8.90
N PRO A 14 6.45 -5.17 9.75
CA PRO A 14 5.00 -5.36 9.76
C PRO A 14 4.25 -4.02 9.85
N ASP A 15 3.04 -3.94 9.30
CA ASP A 15 2.31 -2.66 9.14
C ASP A 15 2.08 -1.94 10.46
N ALA A 16 1.76 -2.66 11.53
CA ALA A 16 1.56 -2.10 12.88
C ALA A 16 2.83 -1.50 13.50
N GLN A 17 4.02 -1.83 12.97
CA GLN A 17 5.31 -1.31 13.43
C GLN A 17 5.87 -0.23 12.50
N CYS A 18 5.23 -0.03 11.34
CA CYS A 18 5.59 1.03 10.42
C CYS A 18 5.04 2.38 10.89
N SER A 19 5.74 3.46 10.58
CA SER A 19 5.23 4.82 10.78
C SER A 19 4.06 5.06 9.81
N PRO A 20 2.88 5.47 10.29
CA PRO A 20 1.73 5.75 9.43
C PRO A 20 1.76 7.20 8.94
N TRP A 21 1.15 7.44 7.77
CA TRP A 21 0.72 8.78 7.41
C TRP A 21 -0.47 9.17 8.27
N ILE A 22 -0.43 10.37 8.84
CA ILE A 22 -1.50 10.91 9.66
C ILE A 22 -2.24 11.94 8.83
N PHE A 23 -3.55 11.75 8.69
CA PHE A 23 -4.41 12.64 7.90
C PHE A 23 -5.40 13.36 8.81
N GLU A 24 -5.62 14.64 8.52
CA GLU A 24 -6.72 15.37 9.14
C GLU A 24 -8.07 14.78 8.70
N PRO A 25 -9.08 14.71 9.58
CA PRO A 25 -10.39 14.17 9.23
C PRO A 25 -11.09 14.90 8.06
N SER A 26 -10.74 16.17 7.82
CA SER A 26 -11.27 16.99 6.73
C SER A 26 -10.58 16.77 5.38
N LEU A 27 -9.48 16.02 5.33
CA LEU A 27 -8.73 15.79 4.12
C LEU A 27 -9.50 14.85 3.18
N LYS A 28 -9.84 15.34 1.98
CA LYS A 28 -10.61 14.57 0.99
C LYS A 28 -9.75 13.71 0.09
N GLU A 29 -8.58 14.22 -0.26
CA GLU A 29 -7.67 13.61 -1.22
C GLU A 29 -6.24 13.77 -0.72
N PHE A 30 -5.44 12.72 -0.93
CA PHE A 30 -4.03 12.71 -0.59
C PHE A 30 -3.26 11.97 -1.68
N LEU A 31 -2.09 12.51 -2.05
CA LEU A 31 -1.21 11.92 -3.05
C LEU A 31 0.07 11.43 -2.37
N VAL A 32 0.40 10.16 -2.61
CA VAL A 32 1.74 9.62 -2.32
C VAL A 32 2.49 9.51 -3.63
N GLY A 33 3.41 10.46 -3.86
CA GLY A 33 4.20 10.53 -5.09
C GLY A 33 5.59 9.92 -5.00
N GLY A 34 6.00 9.41 -3.84
CA GLY A 34 7.37 8.96 -3.61
C GLY A 34 7.61 8.30 -2.25
N PHE A 35 8.86 7.97 -1.99
CA PHE A 35 9.36 7.52 -0.69
C PHE A 35 9.94 8.72 0.07
N GLN A 36 9.30 9.12 1.15
CA GLN A 36 9.85 10.12 2.06
C GLN A 36 11.08 9.53 2.78
N LEU A 37 12.23 10.21 2.68
CA LEU A 37 13.48 9.74 3.30
C LEU A 37 13.69 10.33 4.69
N ASP A 38 13.29 11.58 4.89
CA ASP A 38 13.39 12.33 6.14
C ASP A 38 12.28 13.38 6.19
N THR A 39 12.37 14.44 7.01
CA THR A 39 11.32 15.47 7.07
C THR A 39 11.35 16.49 5.94
N GLU A 40 12.38 16.50 5.10
CA GLU A 40 12.67 17.56 4.11
C GLU A 40 12.94 17.00 2.70
N SER A 41 13.11 15.69 2.54
CA SER A 41 13.45 15.05 1.27
C SER A 41 12.61 13.81 0.95
N MET A 42 12.29 13.67 -0.33
CA MET A 42 11.54 12.55 -0.89
C MET A 42 12.23 12.02 -2.16
N GLN A 43 12.24 10.71 -2.36
CA GLN A 43 12.52 10.10 -3.67
C GLN A 43 11.22 9.93 -4.44
N GLU A 44 11.05 10.65 -5.54
CA GLU A 44 9.87 10.51 -6.40
C GLU A 44 9.72 9.09 -6.94
N PHE A 45 8.49 8.65 -7.17
CA PHE A 45 8.23 7.42 -7.88
C PHE A 45 8.61 7.55 -9.35
N LYS A 46 9.38 6.57 -9.83
CA LYS A 46 9.67 6.38 -11.24
C LYS A 46 9.11 5.04 -11.69
N VAL A 47 8.34 5.04 -12.77
CA VAL A 47 7.91 3.81 -13.43
C VAL A 47 8.99 3.40 -14.43
N LEU A 48 9.49 2.17 -14.31
CA LEU A 48 10.52 1.63 -15.19
C LEU A 48 9.95 1.17 -16.53
N SER A 49 10.81 1.03 -17.55
CA SER A 49 10.44 0.27 -18.75
C SER A 49 10.27 -1.22 -18.44
N GLU A 50 9.65 -1.99 -19.33
CA GLU A 50 9.45 -3.44 -19.14
C GLU A 50 10.78 -4.19 -18.94
N VAL A 51 11.80 -3.85 -19.75
CA VAL A 51 13.14 -4.46 -19.67
C VAL A 51 13.82 -4.15 -18.34
N GLU A 52 13.76 -2.89 -17.89
CA GLU A 52 14.32 -2.48 -16.60
C GLU A 52 13.55 -3.09 -15.43
N SER A 53 12.23 -3.22 -15.58
CA SER A 53 11.34 -3.83 -14.58
C SER A 53 11.75 -5.28 -14.35
N LYS A 54 11.86 -6.08 -15.41
CA LYS A 54 12.29 -7.48 -15.37
C LYS A 54 13.63 -7.67 -14.66
N ALA A 55 14.58 -6.78 -14.90
CA ALA A 55 15.89 -6.83 -14.24
C ALA A 55 15.83 -6.55 -12.72
N LYS A 56 14.81 -5.82 -12.25
CA LYS A 56 14.67 -5.42 -10.83
C LYS A 56 13.64 -6.22 -10.03
N GLU A 57 12.88 -7.13 -10.64
CA GLU A 57 11.86 -7.95 -9.96
C GLU A 57 12.41 -8.72 -8.75
N ILE A 58 13.59 -9.30 -8.90
CA ILE A 58 14.27 -10.11 -7.87
C ILE A 58 14.46 -9.33 -6.56
N ASN A 59 14.58 -8.01 -6.63
CA ASN A 59 14.83 -7.17 -5.46
C ASN A 59 13.63 -7.10 -4.50
N TYR A 60 12.42 -7.42 -4.98
CA TYR A 60 11.17 -7.23 -4.23
C TYR A 60 10.48 -8.55 -3.86
N GLY A 61 10.92 -9.68 -4.41
CA GLY A 61 10.41 -11.00 -4.07
C GLY A 61 8.90 -11.10 -4.27
N GLU A 62 8.19 -11.60 -3.25
CA GLU A 62 6.73 -11.77 -3.29
C GLU A 62 5.94 -10.46 -3.37
N PHE A 63 6.56 -9.34 -2.98
CA PHE A 63 5.92 -8.03 -2.99
C PHE A 63 6.06 -7.30 -4.32
N VAL A 64 6.71 -7.90 -5.32
CA VAL A 64 6.89 -7.28 -6.63
C VAL A 64 5.55 -6.84 -7.23
N GLY A 65 5.46 -5.58 -7.64
CA GLY A 65 4.27 -5.04 -8.29
C GLY A 65 3.05 -4.88 -7.39
N THR A 66 3.26 -4.67 -6.08
CA THR A 66 2.17 -4.50 -5.10
C THR A 66 2.11 -3.09 -4.54
N ILE A 67 0.89 -2.58 -4.34
CA ILE A 67 0.59 -1.43 -3.50
C ILE A 67 -0.32 -1.92 -2.38
N SER A 68 0.14 -1.84 -1.14
CA SER A 68 -0.64 -2.25 0.04
C SER A 68 -0.94 -1.04 0.91
N ILE A 69 -2.21 -0.90 1.29
CA ILE A 69 -2.73 0.18 2.12
C ILE A 69 -3.36 -0.45 3.35
N SER A 70 -2.91 -0.01 4.53
CA SER A 70 -3.45 -0.42 5.82
C SER A 70 -3.87 0.84 6.57
N VAL A 71 -5.15 0.90 6.95
CA VAL A 71 -5.74 2.04 7.63
C VAL A 71 -5.90 1.68 9.10
N LEU A 72 -5.30 2.49 9.97
CA LEU A 72 -5.39 2.32 11.41
C LEU A 72 -6.18 3.49 11.99
N LYS A 73 -7.04 3.19 12.96
CA LYS A 73 -7.77 4.22 13.71
C LYS A 73 -6.86 4.75 14.82
N GLU A 74 -7.01 6.03 15.16
CA GLU A 74 -6.41 6.56 16.38
C GLU A 74 -6.98 5.83 17.61
N GLN A 75 -6.09 5.40 18.51
CA GLN A 75 -6.46 4.80 19.76
C GLN A 75 -6.98 5.88 20.72
N THR A 76 -8.30 6.00 20.83
CA THR A 76 -8.95 6.93 21.77
C THR A 76 -9.14 6.34 23.17
N VAL A 77 -8.98 5.01 23.32
CA VAL A 77 -9.13 4.26 24.59
C VAL A 77 -8.10 3.12 24.60
N GLU A 78 -7.42 2.89 25.74
CA GLU A 78 -6.56 1.71 25.89
C GLU A 78 -7.42 0.42 25.92
N PRO A 79 -7.18 -0.55 25.04
CA PRO A 79 -7.91 -1.81 25.04
C PRO A 79 -7.54 -2.56 26.31
N LYS A 80 -8.57 -2.89 27.11
CA LYS A 80 -8.43 -3.89 28.16
C LYS A 80 -8.22 -5.23 27.46
N ILE A 81 -7.05 -5.82 27.65
CA ILE A 81 -6.76 -7.18 27.19
C ILE A 81 -7.80 -8.09 27.86
N ASN A 82 -8.67 -8.71 27.07
CA ASN A 82 -9.63 -9.68 27.55
C ASN A 82 -9.05 -11.06 27.27
N GLU A 83 -8.53 -11.70 28.31
CA GLU A 83 -7.80 -12.99 28.22
C GLU A 83 -8.66 -14.14 27.68
N ASP A 84 -9.99 -13.98 27.66
CA ASP A 84 -10.97 -14.97 27.17
C ASP A 84 -11.04 -15.10 25.63
N LEU A 85 -10.42 -14.20 24.85
CA LEU A 85 -10.45 -14.25 23.36
C LEU A 85 -9.33 -15.10 22.74
N LEU A 86 -8.44 -15.69 23.54
CA LEU A 86 -7.30 -16.50 23.08
C LEU A 86 -7.69 -17.93 22.61
N SER A 87 -8.97 -18.26 22.53
CA SER A 87 -9.44 -19.64 22.28
C SER A 87 -10.23 -19.87 21.00
N ASP A 88 -10.44 -18.86 20.14
CA ASP A 88 -11.27 -19.01 18.95
C ASP A 88 -10.56 -18.57 17.65
N ASP A 89 -9.58 -19.38 17.24
CA ASP A 89 -8.83 -19.22 15.98
C ASP A 89 -9.70 -19.40 14.71
N GLY A 90 -11.01 -19.67 14.86
CA GLY A 90 -11.92 -19.99 13.76
C GLY A 90 -12.60 -18.78 13.11
N GLU A 91 -12.88 -17.71 13.87
CA GLU A 91 -13.71 -16.59 13.39
C GLU A 91 -12.91 -15.47 12.70
N ASP A 92 -11.65 -15.25 13.09
CA ASP A 92 -10.81 -14.18 12.51
C ASP A 92 -10.40 -14.46 11.05
N PHE A 93 -10.34 -15.73 10.63
CA PHE A 93 -10.05 -16.11 9.25
C PHE A 93 -11.21 -15.79 8.28
N ALA A 94 -12.44 -15.75 8.79
CA ALA A 94 -13.62 -15.38 8.00
C ALA A 94 -13.71 -13.86 7.74
N MET A 95 -13.01 -13.03 8.54
CA MET A 95 -12.99 -11.58 8.37
C MET A 95 -11.93 -11.11 7.36
N LEU A 96 -10.83 -11.87 7.21
CA LEU A 96 -9.77 -11.62 6.21
C LEU A 96 -10.21 -11.86 4.75
N THR A 97 -11.36 -12.50 4.51
CA THR A 97 -11.80 -12.91 3.16
C THR A 97 -12.88 -12.03 2.53
N ARG A 98 -13.36 -10.97 3.20
CA ARG A 98 -14.38 -10.06 2.64
C ARG A 98 -13.78 -8.85 1.95
N SER A 99 -13.17 -9.08 0.79
CA SER A 99 -12.94 -8.01 -0.19
C SER A 99 -14.27 -7.66 -0.86
N VAL A 100 -14.72 -6.41 -0.72
CA VAL A 100 -15.91 -5.89 -1.40
C VAL A 100 -15.48 -5.31 -2.75
N PHE A 101 -16.01 -5.87 -3.83
CA PHE A 101 -15.83 -5.33 -5.19
C PHE A 101 -16.54 -3.97 -5.34
N PRO A 102 -16.04 -3.08 -6.22
CA PRO A 102 -16.61 -1.73 -6.40
C PRO A 102 -18.09 -1.76 -6.80
N GLU A 103 -18.86 -0.79 -6.27
CA GLU A 103 -20.33 -0.68 -6.40
C GLU A 103 -20.86 -0.57 -7.84
N LYS A 104 -20.00 -0.31 -8.83
CA LYS A 104 -20.39 -0.24 -10.23
C LYS A 104 -19.77 -1.41 -11.02
N PRO A 105 -20.57 -2.38 -11.47
CA PRO A 105 -20.08 -3.43 -12.36
C PRO A 105 -19.66 -2.81 -13.69
N ALA A 106 -18.47 -3.17 -14.17
CA ALA A 106 -18.12 -2.95 -15.56
C ALA A 106 -19.14 -3.67 -16.45
N ARG A 107 -19.60 -3.03 -17.53
CA ARG A 107 -20.66 -3.56 -18.40
C ARG A 107 -20.32 -4.94 -19.00
N ASN A 108 -19.04 -5.28 -19.10
CA ASN A 108 -18.52 -6.60 -19.40
C ASN A 108 -17.01 -6.68 -19.05
N LEU A 109 -16.49 -7.90 -18.95
CA LEU A 109 -15.09 -8.19 -18.59
C LEU A 109 -14.10 -7.60 -19.61
N ASP A 110 -14.48 -7.57 -20.89
CA ASP A 110 -13.65 -7.03 -21.97
C ASP A 110 -13.50 -5.51 -21.90
N ALA A 111 -14.55 -4.76 -21.56
CA ALA A 111 -14.47 -3.31 -21.36
C ALA A 111 -13.58 -2.95 -20.16
N LEU A 112 -13.64 -3.74 -19.08
CA LEU A 112 -12.77 -3.57 -17.92
C LEU A 112 -11.30 -3.87 -18.28
N ARG A 113 -11.06 -4.94 -19.05
CA ARG A 113 -9.73 -5.29 -19.56
C ARG A 113 -9.16 -4.21 -20.48
N HIS A 114 -9.96 -3.68 -21.40
CA HIS A 114 -9.53 -2.60 -22.30
C HIS A 114 -9.23 -1.31 -21.55
N GLN A 115 -10.06 -0.94 -20.57
CA GLN A 115 -9.86 0.28 -19.79
C GLN A 115 -8.62 0.19 -18.88
N LEU A 116 -8.28 -1.01 -18.38
CA LEU A 116 -7.03 -1.29 -17.67
C LEU A 116 -5.81 -1.39 -18.61
N ALA A 117 -6.00 -1.87 -19.84
CA ALA A 117 -4.93 -2.00 -20.82
C ALA A 117 -4.45 -0.65 -21.38
N ASP A 118 -5.35 0.32 -21.58
CA ASP A 118 -5.03 1.65 -22.12
C ASP A 118 -4.33 2.59 -21.13
N SER A 119 -4.41 2.30 -19.82
CA SER A 119 -3.75 3.12 -18.76
C SER A 119 -2.42 2.54 -18.27
N ALA A 120 -1.91 1.49 -18.90
CA ALA A 120 -0.82 0.70 -18.35
C ALA A 120 0.56 1.23 -18.77
N THR A 121 1.15 2.12 -17.97
CA THR A 121 2.62 2.10 -17.84
C THR A 121 2.96 0.85 -17.03
N ARG A 122 3.13 -0.29 -17.72
CA ARG A 122 3.34 -1.65 -17.19
C ARG A 122 4.70 -1.84 -16.49
N GLY A 123 5.25 -0.79 -15.93
CA GLY A 123 6.55 -0.82 -15.29
C GLY A 123 6.47 -1.02 -13.79
N LEU A 124 7.52 -1.57 -13.22
CA LEU A 124 7.73 -1.59 -11.79
C LEU A 124 7.95 -0.16 -11.26
N ILE A 125 7.24 0.22 -10.19
CA ILE A 125 7.45 1.49 -9.51
C ILE A 125 8.72 1.38 -8.66
N VAL A 126 9.67 2.29 -8.84
CA VAL A 126 10.93 2.33 -8.09
C VAL A 126 11.24 3.75 -7.64
N ASP A 127 12.34 3.91 -6.89
CA ASP A 127 12.88 5.21 -6.54
C ASP A 127 13.44 5.96 -7.76
N GLY A 128 13.06 7.22 -7.87
CA GLY A 128 13.47 8.18 -8.87
C GLY A 128 14.40 9.26 -8.29
N ALA A 129 14.23 10.49 -8.76
CA ALA A 129 15.04 11.62 -8.31
C ALA A 129 14.71 11.99 -6.86
N VAL A 130 15.72 12.46 -6.12
CA VAL A 130 15.52 13.08 -4.80
C VAL A 130 15.04 14.51 -5.04
N VAL A 131 13.92 14.87 -4.43
CA VAL A 131 13.34 16.21 -4.45
C VAL A 131 13.11 16.72 -3.04
N GLN A 132 13.05 18.04 -2.90
CA GLN A 132 12.73 18.67 -1.64
C GLN A 132 11.22 18.56 -1.38
N GLN A 133 10.86 17.96 -0.26
CA GLN A 133 9.47 17.83 0.19
C GLN A 133 9.42 17.84 1.71
N ASN A 134 8.69 18.80 2.26
CA ASN A 134 8.57 18.96 3.70
C ASN A 134 7.36 18.20 4.24
N VAL A 135 7.56 17.43 5.30
CA VAL A 135 6.49 16.76 6.06
C VAL A 135 6.61 17.10 7.54
N THR A 136 5.46 17.20 8.21
CA THR A 136 5.41 17.47 9.65
C THR A 136 5.23 16.17 10.41
N VAL A 137 5.99 16.01 11.49
CA VAL A 137 5.81 14.89 12.43
C VAL A 137 4.74 15.26 13.44
N ALA A 138 3.68 14.46 13.52
CA ALA A 138 2.65 14.57 14.53
C ALA A 138 2.70 13.37 15.48
N GLN A 139 2.28 13.58 16.73
CA GLN A 139 2.10 12.48 17.67
C GLN A 139 0.80 11.75 17.35
N PHE A 140 0.89 10.43 17.19
CA PHE A 140 -0.25 9.56 16.92
C PHE A 140 0.00 8.21 17.56
N LYS A 141 -0.97 7.73 18.34
CA LYS A 141 -0.99 6.37 18.86
C LYS A 141 -2.05 5.60 18.08
N GLY A 142 -1.62 4.87 17.06
CA GLY A 142 -2.51 4.03 16.26
C GLY A 142 -2.94 2.80 17.05
N ASP A 143 -4.15 2.33 16.76
CA ASP A 143 -4.53 0.96 17.10
C ASP A 143 -3.56 -0.03 16.40
N SER A 144 -3.33 -1.19 17.00
CA SER A 144 -2.50 -2.24 16.39
C SER A 144 -3.27 -3.05 15.35
N ILE A 145 -4.61 -2.99 15.38
CA ILE A 145 -5.48 -3.70 14.45
C ILE A 145 -5.93 -2.74 13.35
N PRO A 146 -5.59 -2.97 12.07
CA PRO A 146 -6.06 -2.14 10.97
C PRO A 146 -7.58 -2.30 10.81
N ILE A 147 -8.28 -1.19 10.61
CA ILE A 147 -9.73 -1.18 10.30
C ILE A 147 -10.01 -1.52 8.83
N MET A 148 -8.98 -1.41 7.99
CA MET A 148 -9.03 -1.75 6.58
C MET A 148 -7.64 -2.13 6.09
N THR A 149 -7.58 -3.17 5.28
CA THR A 149 -6.39 -3.55 4.51
C THR A 149 -6.79 -3.78 3.06
N ALA A 150 -6.06 -3.18 2.12
CA ALA A 150 -6.25 -3.39 0.70
C ALA A 150 -4.89 -3.57 0.02
N THR A 151 -4.77 -4.58 -0.83
CA THR A 151 -3.58 -4.77 -1.67
C THR A 151 -3.97 -4.83 -3.13
N ILE A 152 -3.33 -3.99 -3.92
CA ILE A 152 -3.50 -3.91 -5.36
C ILE A 152 -2.23 -4.44 -6.01
N LYS A 153 -2.37 -5.45 -6.88
CA LYS A 153 -1.29 -5.88 -7.76
C LYS A 153 -1.39 -5.07 -9.05
N TYR A 154 -0.44 -4.15 -9.26
CA TYR A 154 -0.41 -3.26 -10.41
C TYR A 154 0.55 -3.73 -11.51
N TYR A 155 1.47 -4.63 -11.17
CA TYR A 155 2.45 -5.20 -12.08
C TYR A 155 2.57 -6.70 -11.86
N ASN A 156 2.57 -7.46 -12.95
CA ASN A 156 2.78 -8.90 -12.93
C ASN A 156 3.84 -9.26 -14.00
N PRO A 157 4.97 -9.86 -13.61
CA PRO A 157 6.02 -10.27 -14.55
C PRO A 157 5.52 -11.18 -15.69
N GLN A 158 4.49 -11.99 -15.41
CA GLN A 158 3.91 -12.95 -16.36
C GLN A 158 3.06 -12.26 -17.44
N ASP A 159 2.69 -11.00 -17.26
CA ASP A 159 1.87 -10.25 -18.21
C ASP A 159 2.73 -9.51 -19.26
N LEU A 160 4.06 -9.59 -19.14
CA LEU A 160 4.99 -9.02 -20.11
C LEU A 160 5.07 -9.91 -21.37
N PRO A 161 5.02 -9.34 -22.59
CA PRO A 161 5.26 -10.10 -23.81
C PRO A 161 6.68 -10.68 -23.82
N GLU A 162 6.83 -11.89 -24.39
CA GLU A 162 8.13 -12.57 -24.58
C GLU A 162 9.11 -11.79 -25.47
#